data_AF-A0A925LTJ6-F1
#
_entry.id   AF-A0A925LTJ6-F1
#
_cell.length_a   1.000
_cell.length_b   1.000
_cell.length_c   1.000
_cell.angle_alpha   90.00
_cell.angle_beta   90.00
_cell.angle_gamma   90.00
#
_symmetry.space_group_name_H-M   'P 1'
#
loop_
_entity.id
_entity.type
_entity.pdbx_description
1 polymer ?
#
loop_
_entity_poly.entity_id
_entity_poly.type
_entity_poly.pdbx_seq_one_letter_code
_entity_poly.pdbx_strand_id
1 'polypeptide(L)'
;AVCYAKDAVYSYRKGVSGALSSSYGRKAMESAFLTTDLGTRALLDREDSVRIRQIAADRFQSWLFHFYPDFPDLVEAAEVRISELGGSTLRMQGGQMLKLLQPIVGWKGVRRLQTLAYRYGWRKILDRKARQRLSGLD
;
A
#
# COMPACT_ATOMS: atom_id res chain seq x y z
N ALA A 1 25.40 13.61 17.76
CA ALA A 1 26.53 13.00 17.04
C ALA A 1 26.27 11.51 16.92
N VAL A 2 26.53 10.90 15.76
CA VAL A 2 26.47 9.44 15.59
C VAL A 2 27.88 8.91 15.76
N CYS A 3 28.08 7.99 16.71
CA CYS A 3 29.39 7.41 17.02
C CYS A 3 29.43 5.94 16.59
N TYR A 4 30.57 5.50 16.05
CA TYR A 4 30.82 4.12 15.65
C TYR A 4 30.98 3.23 16.89
N ALA A 5 30.30 2.08 16.91
CA ALA A 5 30.38 1.09 17.99
C ALA A 5 30.95 -0.23 17.43
N LYS A 6 32.22 -0.49 17.75
CA LYS A 6 33.00 -1.62 17.20
C LYS A 6 32.40 -2.99 17.49
N ASP A 7 31.75 -3.14 18.65
CA ASP A 7 31.21 -4.41 19.13
C ASP A 7 29.69 -4.53 18.93
N ALA A 8 29.08 -3.61 18.19
CA ALA A 8 27.66 -3.66 17.90
C ALA A 8 27.36 -4.80 16.92
N VAL A 9 26.59 -5.78 17.37
CA VAL A 9 26.11 -6.89 16.52
C VAL A 9 24.71 -6.54 16.02
N TYR A 10 24.60 -6.30 14.70
CA TYR A 10 23.32 -6.11 14.03
C TYR A 10 22.74 -7.46 13.59
N SER A 11 21.84 -8.03 14.40
CA SER A 11 21.15 -9.27 14.06
C SER A 11 19.78 -8.98 13.42
N TYR A 12 19.72 -9.03 12.08
CA TYR A 12 18.45 -8.93 11.36
C TYR A 12 17.73 -10.30 11.36
N ARG A 13 16.55 -10.37 11.97
CA ARG A 13 15.71 -11.57 11.93
C ARG A 13 15.02 -11.68 10.57
N LYS A 14 15.59 -12.49 9.67
CA LYS A 14 15.01 -12.82 8.37
C LYS A 14 14.33 -14.19 8.41
N GLY A 15 13.12 -14.30 7.86
CA GLY A 15 12.43 -15.60 7.71
C GLY A 15 11.62 -16.07 8.92
N VAL A 16 11.34 -15.21 9.90
CA VAL A 16 10.46 -15.56 11.02
C VAL A 16 9.01 -15.68 10.53
N SER A 17 8.42 -16.86 10.70
CA SER A 17 7.00 -17.08 10.42
C SER A 17 6.14 -16.17 11.31
N GLY A 18 5.21 -15.42 10.73
CA GLY A 18 4.38 -14.45 11.47
C GLY A 18 5.02 -13.07 11.70
N ALA A 19 6.13 -12.73 11.03
CA ALA A 19 6.67 -11.38 11.07
C ALA A 19 5.63 -10.35 10.58
N LEU A 20 5.43 -9.28 11.36
CA LEU A 20 4.42 -8.25 11.07
C LEU A 20 4.66 -7.56 9.71
N SER A 21 5.93 -7.39 9.34
CA SER A 21 6.38 -6.74 8.09
C SER A 21 6.01 -7.49 6.81
N SER A 22 5.62 -8.76 6.88
CA SER A 22 5.15 -9.55 5.73
C SER A 22 3.64 -9.78 5.72
N SER A 23 2.90 -9.26 6.70
CA SER A 23 1.46 -9.50 6.82
C SER A 23 0.63 -8.56 5.94
N TYR A 24 0.31 -9.01 4.73
CA TYR A 24 -0.67 -8.38 3.83
C TYR A 24 -2.04 -9.07 3.98
N GLY A 25 -2.51 -9.20 5.22
CA GLY A 25 -3.77 -9.87 5.55
C GLY A 25 -4.86 -8.88 5.93
N ARG A 26 -6.13 -9.31 5.88
CA ARG A 26 -7.29 -8.49 6.30
C ARG A 26 -7.10 -7.83 7.65
N LYS A 27 -6.71 -8.60 8.68
CA LYS A 27 -6.47 -8.08 10.04
C LYS A 27 -5.42 -6.96 10.07
N ALA A 28 -4.38 -7.06 9.24
CA ALA A 28 -3.35 -6.03 9.18
C ALA A 28 -3.90 -4.73 8.56
N MET A 29 -4.75 -4.84 7.54
CA MET A 29 -5.39 -3.68 6.90
C MET A 29 -6.41 -3.00 7.82
N GLU A 30 -7.22 -3.78 8.53
CA GLU A 30 -8.16 -3.27 9.55
C GLU A 30 -7.41 -2.56 10.68
N SER A 31 -6.33 -3.16 11.19
CA SER A 31 -5.48 -2.53 12.20
C SER A 31 -4.84 -1.23 11.68
N ALA A 32 -4.36 -1.23 10.43
CA ALA A 32 -3.78 -0.05 9.81
C ALA A 32 -4.78 1.11 9.69
N PHE A 33 -6.02 0.80 9.29
CA PHE A 33 -7.11 1.77 9.27
C PHE A 33 -7.40 2.29 10.68
N LEU A 34 -7.63 1.40 11.65
CA LEU A 34 -7.99 1.76 13.02
C LEU A 34 -6.93 2.64 13.68
N THR A 35 -5.64 2.27 13.59
CA THR A 35 -4.56 3.07 14.17
C THR A 35 -4.46 4.45 13.51
N THR A 36 -4.66 4.52 12.19
CA THR A 36 -4.67 5.81 11.48
C THR A 36 -5.84 6.68 11.93
N ASP A 37 -7.01 6.09 12.14
CA ASP A 37 -8.19 6.80 12.59
C ASP A 37 -8.04 7.34 14.02
N LEU A 38 -7.56 6.51 14.95
CA LEU A 38 -7.26 6.94 16.32
C LEU A 38 -6.19 8.04 16.37
N GLY A 39 -5.11 7.88 15.59
CA GLY A 39 -4.06 8.90 15.50
C GLY A 39 -4.58 10.21 14.91
N THR A 40 -5.46 10.14 13.92
CA THR A 40 -6.08 11.32 13.32
C THR A 40 -6.95 12.05 14.33
N ARG A 41 -7.83 11.35 15.06
CA ARG A 41 -8.66 11.95 16.11
C ARG A 41 -7.79 12.64 17.17
N ALA A 42 -6.77 11.96 17.67
CA ALA A 42 -5.86 12.52 18.67
C ALA A 42 -5.10 13.76 18.17
N LEU A 43 -4.78 13.84 16.88
CA LEU A 43 -4.16 15.03 16.27
C LEU A 43 -5.16 16.19 16.17
N LEU A 44 -6.39 15.93 15.71
CA LEU A 44 -7.42 16.95 15.57
C LEU A 44 -7.90 17.50 16.92
N ASP A 45 -7.96 16.65 17.95
CA ASP A 45 -8.25 17.08 19.32
C ASP A 45 -7.19 18.05 19.87
N ARG A 46 -5.96 17.97 19.37
CA ARG A 46 -4.84 18.85 19.75
C ARG A 46 -4.77 20.11 18.88
N GLU A 47 -4.96 19.96 17.57
CA GLU A 47 -4.90 21.04 16.59
C GLU A 47 -5.79 20.70 15.39
N ASP A 48 -6.94 21.37 15.28
CA ASP A 48 -7.83 21.23 14.14
C ASP A 48 -7.56 22.33 13.08
N SER A 49 -6.39 22.26 12.46
CA SER A 49 -5.99 23.17 11.38
C SER A 49 -6.12 22.52 10.00
N VAL A 50 -6.26 23.33 8.96
CA VAL A 50 -6.27 22.88 7.56
C VAL A 50 -5.04 22.00 7.26
N ARG A 51 -3.88 22.36 7.83
CA ARG A 51 -2.64 21.59 7.68
C ARG A 51 -2.76 20.19 8.28
N ILE A 52 -3.26 20.06 9.51
CA ILE A 52 -3.41 18.76 10.18
C ILE A 52 -4.44 17.88 9.46
N ARG A 53 -5.57 18.48 9.04
CA ARG A 53 -6.57 17.78 8.23
C ARG A 53 -5.98 17.25 6.92
N GLN A 54 -5.18 18.05 6.22
CA GLN A 54 -4.49 17.62 5.00
C GLN A 54 -3.54 16.43 5.26
N ILE A 55 -2.73 16.50 6.32
CA ILE A 55 -1.80 15.41 6.68
C ILE A 55 -2.57 14.12 6.98
N ALA A 56 -3.68 14.22 7.71
CA ALA A 56 -4.54 13.07 8.00
C ALA A 56 -5.18 12.50 6.74
N ALA A 57 -5.72 13.36 5.87
CA ALA A 57 -6.31 12.95 4.59
C ALA A 57 -5.29 12.23 3.70
N ASP A 58 -4.08 12.76 3.59
CA ASP A 58 -2.98 12.14 2.84
C ASP A 58 -2.57 10.79 3.45
N ARG A 59 -2.63 10.65 4.78
CA ARG A 59 -2.34 9.37 5.44
C ARG A 59 -3.39 8.31 5.11
N PHE A 60 -4.67 8.67 5.10
CA PHE A 60 -5.73 7.76 4.64
C PHE A 60 -5.60 7.45 3.15
N GLN A 61 -5.29 8.44 2.31
CA GLN A 61 -5.07 8.25 0.87
C GLN A 61 -3.92 7.27 0.59
N SER A 62 -2.84 7.32 1.39
CA SER A 62 -1.75 6.34 1.33
C SER A 62 -2.25 4.93 1.56
N TRP A 63 -3.08 4.70 2.59
CA TRP A 63 -3.63 3.38 2.88
C TRP A 63 -4.65 2.91 1.86
N LEU A 64 -5.45 3.83 1.34
CA LEU A 64 -6.43 3.56 0.30
C LEU A 64 -5.79 2.91 -0.93
N PHE A 65 -4.56 3.31 -1.31
CA PHE A 65 -3.80 2.65 -2.37
C PHE A 65 -3.42 1.20 -2.07
N HIS A 66 -3.40 0.78 -0.81
CA HIS A 66 -3.15 -0.60 -0.36
C HIS A 66 -4.46 -1.37 -0.16
N PHE A 67 -5.53 -0.72 0.29
CA PHE A 67 -6.84 -1.37 0.42
C PHE A 67 -7.41 -1.76 -0.94
N TYR A 68 -7.17 -0.93 -1.95
CA TYR A 68 -7.69 -1.17 -3.29
C TYR A 68 -6.86 -2.22 -4.06
N PRO A 69 -7.50 -3.20 -4.74
CA PRO A 69 -8.95 -3.44 -4.83
C PRO A 69 -9.49 -4.47 -3.81
N ASP A 70 -8.62 -5.05 -2.98
CA ASP A 70 -8.87 -6.30 -2.26
C ASP A 70 -9.78 -6.13 -1.02
N PHE A 71 -9.90 -4.91 -0.48
CA PHE A 71 -10.64 -4.59 0.74
C PHE A 71 -11.63 -3.43 0.49
N PRO A 72 -12.76 -3.69 -0.21
CA PRO A 72 -13.66 -2.62 -0.68
C PRO A 72 -14.35 -1.85 0.45
N ASP A 73 -14.67 -2.51 1.55
CA ASP A 73 -15.19 -1.92 2.79
C ASP A 73 -14.22 -0.87 3.38
N LEU A 74 -12.92 -1.20 3.43
CA LEU A 74 -11.90 -0.28 3.91
C LEU A 74 -11.61 0.86 2.92
N VAL A 75 -11.78 0.61 1.61
CA VAL A 75 -11.70 1.67 0.59
C VAL A 75 -12.81 2.68 0.82
N GLU A 76 -14.05 2.25 0.96
CA GLU A 76 -15.20 3.12 1.19
C GLU A 76 -15.03 3.94 2.49
N ALA A 77 -14.67 3.27 3.58
CA ALA A 77 -14.42 3.94 4.85
C ALA A 77 -13.29 4.98 4.75
N ALA A 78 -12.19 4.68 4.05
CA ALA A 78 -11.11 5.63 3.84
C ALA A 78 -11.55 6.83 2.97
N GLU A 79 -12.36 6.62 1.93
CA GLU A 79 -12.88 7.69 1.08
C GLU A 79 -13.76 8.67 1.87
N VAL A 80 -14.62 8.14 2.74
CA VAL A 80 -15.43 8.97 3.64
C VAL A 80 -14.54 9.83 4.54
N ARG A 81 -13.55 9.23 5.23
CA ARG A 81 -12.64 9.99 6.10
C ARG A 81 -11.85 11.05 5.34
N ILE A 82 -11.37 10.75 4.13
CA ILE A 82 -10.66 11.71 3.28
C ILE A 82 -11.58 12.89 2.93
N SER A 83 -12.84 12.62 2.59
CA SER A 83 -13.82 13.66 2.27
C SER A 83 -14.13 14.53 3.50
N GLU A 84 -14.32 13.94 4.67
CA GLU A 84 -14.58 14.65 5.94
C GLU A 84 -13.41 15.57 6.32
N LEU A 85 -12.18 15.17 5.99
CA LEU A 85 -10.96 15.94 6.25
C LEU A 85 -10.69 17.03 5.18
N GLY A 86 -11.56 17.18 4.18
CA GLY A 86 -11.43 18.20 3.13
C GLY A 86 -10.69 17.76 1.88
N GLY A 87 -10.40 16.47 1.75
CA GLY A 87 -9.76 15.88 0.57
C GLY A 87 -8.25 15.66 0.71
N SER A 88 -7.70 14.83 -0.19
CA SER A 88 -6.27 14.56 -0.28
C SER A 88 -5.73 14.99 -1.64
N THR A 89 -4.50 15.52 -1.65
CA THR A 89 -3.75 15.83 -2.89
C THR A 89 -2.68 14.78 -3.19
N LEU A 90 -2.53 13.78 -2.33
CA LEU A 90 -1.53 12.74 -2.45
C LEU A 90 -1.80 11.87 -3.68
N ARG A 91 -0.86 11.90 -4.62
CA ARG A 91 -0.90 11.06 -5.81
C ARG A 91 -0.24 9.72 -5.53
N MET A 92 -0.77 8.65 -6.14
CA MET A 92 -0.16 7.32 -6.04
C MET A 92 1.24 7.36 -6.62
N GLN A 93 2.26 7.05 -5.82
CA GLN A 93 3.63 6.96 -6.30
C GLN A 93 3.88 5.56 -6.85
N GLY A 94 4.51 5.46 -8.02
CA GLY A 94 4.90 4.18 -8.61
C GLY A 94 5.77 4.36 -9.85
N GLY A 95 6.10 3.24 -10.50
CA GLY A 95 6.99 3.19 -11.66
C GLY A 95 6.52 4.08 -12.82
N GLN A 96 7.43 4.37 -13.77
CA GLN A 96 7.19 5.33 -14.87
C GLN A 96 5.87 5.10 -15.62
N MET A 97 5.46 3.84 -15.81
CA MET A 97 4.19 3.47 -16.45
C MET A 97 2.95 3.98 -15.69
N LEU A 98 3.02 4.06 -14.36
CA LEU A 98 1.95 4.57 -13.50
C LEU A 98 1.78 6.09 -13.64
N LYS A 99 2.90 6.81 -13.84
CA LYS A 99 2.93 8.26 -14.05
C LYS A 99 2.32 8.65 -15.41
N LEU A 100 2.55 7.81 -16.42
CA LEU A 100 2.00 7.99 -17.78
C LEU A 100 0.48 7.77 -17.85
N LEU A 101 -0.06 6.79 -17.09
CA LEU A 101 -1.47 6.41 -17.18
C LEU A 101 -2.40 7.14 -16.20
N GLN A 102 -1.84 7.75 -15.15
CA GLN A 102 -2.61 8.53 -14.16
C GLN A 102 -3.51 9.63 -14.74
N PRO A 103 -3.05 10.48 -15.67
CA PRO A 103 -3.85 11.61 -16.14
C PRO A 103 -5.06 11.21 -17.00
N ILE A 104 -5.11 9.98 -17.52
CA ILE A 104 -6.14 9.54 -18.47
C ILE A 104 -7.23 8.69 -17.80
N VAL A 105 -6.86 7.79 -16.88
CA VAL A 105 -7.79 6.77 -16.34
C VAL A 105 -8.00 6.94 -14.82
N GLY A 106 -7.24 7.83 -14.18
CA GLY A 106 -7.16 7.89 -12.73
C GLY A 106 -6.45 6.66 -12.13
N TRP A 107 -5.98 6.79 -10.90
CA TRP A 107 -5.14 5.78 -10.27
C TRP A 107 -5.87 4.43 -10.03
N LYS A 108 -7.20 4.44 -9.82
CA LYS A 108 -8.02 3.21 -9.68
C LYS A 108 -8.03 2.37 -10.95
N GLY A 109 -8.16 2.99 -12.12
CA GLY A 109 -8.13 2.30 -13.41
C GLY A 109 -6.77 1.67 -13.69
N VAL A 110 -5.68 2.38 -13.37
CA VAL A 110 -4.32 1.85 -13.48
C VAL A 110 -4.14 0.61 -12.60
N ARG A 111 -4.62 0.64 -11.35
CA ARG A 111 -4.59 -0.52 -10.44
C ARG A 111 -5.38 -1.70 -11.00
N ARG A 112 -6.59 -1.48 -11.53
CA ARG A 112 -7.38 -2.55 -12.19
C ARG A 112 -6.63 -3.18 -13.36
N LEU A 113 -6.08 -2.36 -14.25
CA LEU A 113 -5.29 -2.82 -15.39
C LEU A 113 -4.05 -3.60 -14.94
N GLN A 114 -3.34 -3.13 -13.92
CA GLN A 114 -2.20 -3.83 -13.37
C GLN A 114 -2.60 -5.19 -12.80
N THR A 115 -3.67 -5.26 -12.01
CA THR A 115 -4.18 -6.53 -11.45
C THR A 115 -4.60 -7.51 -12.55
N LEU A 116 -5.28 -7.03 -13.59
CA LEU A 116 -5.66 -7.84 -14.75
C LEU A 116 -4.42 -8.31 -15.53
N ALA A 117 -3.49 -7.41 -15.85
CA ALA A 117 -2.25 -7.73 -16.56
C ALA A 117 -1.40 -8.72 -15.77
N TYR A 118 -1.35 -8.62 -14.45
CA TYR A 118 -0.67 -9.60 -13.61
C TYR A 118 -1.40 -10.94 -13.64
N ARG A 119 -2.73 -10.97 -13.47
CA ARG A 119 -3.53 -12.20 -13.50
C ARG A 119 -3.41 -12.96 -14.83
N TYR A 120 -3.44 -12.25 -15.96
CA TYR A 120 -3.36 -12.86 -17.29
C TYR A 120 -1.93 -13.05 -17.81
N GLY A 121 -1.04 -12.10 -17.53
CA GLY A 121 0.36 -12.13 -17.94
C GLY A 121 1.20 -13.10 -17.12
N TRP A 122 0.97 -13.21 -15.81
CA TRP A 122 1.63 -14.20 -14.96
C TRP A 122 1.28 -15.62 -15.36
N ARG A 123 0.04 -15.86 -15.80
CA ARG A 123 -0.37 -17.16 -16.36
C ARG A 123 0.47 -17.54 -17.57
N LYS A 124 0.68 -16.61 -18.51
CA LYS A 124 1.59 -16.84 -19.66
C LYS A 124 3.04 -17.08 -19.25
N ILE A 125 3.54 -16.38 -18.22
CA ILE A 125 4.90 -16.58 -17.69
C ILE A 125 5.03 -17.95 -17.01
N LEU A 126 4.04 -18.35 -16.21
CA LEU A 126 3.97 -19.68 -15.59
C LEU A 126 3.94 -20.77 -16.66
N ASP A 127 3.12 -20.62 -17.70
CA ASP A 127 3.05 -21.56 -18.82
C ASP A 127 4.38 -21.65 -19.58
N ARG A 128 5.12 -20.54 -19.69
CA ARG A 128 6.46 -20.52 -20.30
C ARG A 128 7.50 -21.22 -19.43
N LYS A 129 7.49 -20.98 -18.12
CA LYS A 129 8.37 -21.67 -17.15
C LYS A 129 8.05 -23.16 -17.03
N ALA A 130 6.79 -23.55 -17.10
CA ALA A 130 6.36 -24.94 -17.11
C ALA A 130 6.87 -25.67 -18.36
N ARG A 131 6.76 -25.03 -19.54
CA ARG A 131 7.32 -25.57 -20.79
C ARG A 131 8.83 -25.70 -20.77
N GLN A 132 9.55 -24.72 -20.21
CA GLN A 132 11.02 -24.80 -20.06
C GLN A 132 11.47 -25.91 -19.08
N ARG A 133 10.67 -26.22 -18.05
CA ARG A 133 10.95 -27.36 -17.16
C ARG A 133 10.76 -28.70 -17.85
N LEU A 134 9.76 -28.83 -18.70
CA LEU A 134 9.50 -30.05 -19.46
C LEU A 134 10.58 -30.29 -20.53
N SER A 135 11.06 -29.24 -21.20
CA SER A 135 12.14 -29.34 -22.20
C SER A 135 13.54 -29.55 -21.61
N GLY A 136 13.68 -29.61 -20.29
CA GLY A 136 14.95 -29.92 -19.60
C GLY A 136 14.96 -31.32 -18.97
N LEU A 137 13.94 -32.13 -19.25
CA LEU A 137 13.79 -33.52 -18.79
C LEU A 137 13.88 -34.55 -19.93
N ASP A 138 14.12 -34.09 -21.16
CA ASP A 138 14.52 -34.88 -22.34
C ASP A 138 16.03 -34.76 -22.56
#